data_AF-A0A8C0C6X2-F1
#
_entry.id   AF-A0A8C0C6X2-F1
#
_cell.length_a   1.000
_cell.length_b   1.000
_cell.length_c   1.000
_cell.angle_alpha   90.00
_cell.angle_beta   90.00
_cell.angle_gamma   90.00
#
_symmetry.space_group_name_H-M   'P 1'
#
loop_
_entity.id
_entity.type
_entity.pdbx_description
1 polymer ?
#
loop_
_entity_poly.entity_id
_entity_poly.type
_entity_poly.pdbx_seq_one_letter_code
_entity_poly.pdbx_strand_id
1 'polypeptide(L)'
;MAPLGIALGMVFYLLQAVSGESGYAENGDFDDAEMDDYSFSCYSQLEVDGSQHLLTCAFDDPDVNSTNMEFEICGALLEVECLSFNKLQGMYLIKTKKFLLIGDSKICVKLGRKSVTCKKMNIVKIGKKLYIEVLPFFRYRKTLCLNFLY
;
A
#
# COMPACT_ATOMS: atom_id res chain seq x y z
N MET A 1 -51.61 49.21 -2.63
CA MET A 1 -51.20 50.30 -3.52
C MET A 1 -49.67 50.26 -3.61
N ALA A 2 -49.11 50.10 -4.81
CA ALA A 2 -47.70 49.81 -5.08
C ALA A 2 -46.73 50.98 -4.81
N PRO A 3 -45.42 50.70 -4.74
CA PRO A 3 -44.47 51.40 -5.61
C PRO A 3 -43.75 50.36 -6.48
N LEU A 4 -44.05 50.33 -7.77
CA LEU A 4 -43.33 51.06 -8.82
C LEU A 4 -41.91 50.54 -8.98
N GLY A 5 -41.76 49.63 -9.94
CA GLY A 5 -40.48 49.07 -10.35
C GLY A 5 -39.53 50.15 -10.85
N ILE A 6 -38.24 49.96 -10.56
CA ILE A 6 -37.15 50.70 -11.19
C ILE A 6 -36.33 49.72 -12.01
N ALA A 7 -36.09 50.17 -13.24
CA ALA A 7 -35.49 49.53 -14.38
C ALA A 7 -34.15 48.83 -14.13
N LEU A 8 -33.97 47.72 -14.86
CA LEU A 8 -32.72 47.02 -15.12
C LEU A 8 -31.72 47.94 -15.83
N GLY A 9 -30.46 47.91 -15.40
CA GLY A 9 -29.36 48.67 -16.01
C GLY A 9 -28.01 47.98 -15.83
N MET A 10 -27.73 47.06 -16.75
CA MET A 10 -26.45 46.56 -17.29
C MET A 10 -25.13 46.88 -16.56
N VAL A 11 -24.29 45.85 -16.36
CA VAL A 11 -22.99 45.67 -17.05
C VAL A 11 -22.28 44.45 -16.42
N PHE A 12 -22.22 43.33 -17.12
CA PHE A 12 -21.20 42.31 -16.89
C PHE A 12 -20.26 42.33 -18.09
N TYR A 13 -19.05 42.83 -17.86
CA TYR A 13 -17.98 42.83 -18.85
C TYR A 13 -17.63 41.39 -19.22
N LEU A 14 -17.57 41.18 -20.52
CA LEU A 14 -17.31 39.93 -21.22
C LEU A 14 -16.06 39.25 -20.66
N LEU A 15 -16.20 38.02 -20.16
CA LEU A 15 -15.07 37.11 -20.00
C LEU A 15 -14.53 36.82 -21.39
N GLN A 16 -13.30 37.26 -21.65
CA GLN A 16 -12.56 36.90 -22.85
C GLN A 16 -12.35 35.39 -22.87
N ALA A 17 -13.12 34.68 -23.69
CA ALA A 17 -12.77 33.33 -24.09
C ALA A 17 -11.55 33.44 -25.01
N VAL A 18 -10.39 33.04 -24.50
CA VAL A 18 -9.21 32.84 -25.34
C VAL A 18 -9.46 31.57 -26.14
N SER A 19 -9.97 31.75 -27.37
CA SER A 19 -9.93 30.72 -28.39
C SER A 19 -8.59 30.84 -29.10
N GLY A 20 -7.69 29.91 -28.80
CA GLY A 20 -6.41 29.73 -29.47
C GLY A 20 -6.25 28.26 -29.83
N GLU A 21 -6.71 27.90 -31.02
CA GLU A 21 -6.50 26.61 -31.68
C GLU A 21 -5.08 26.56 -32.26
N SER A 22 -4.33 25.48 -32.01
CA SER A 22 -3.56 24.74 -33.04
C SER A 22 -2.63 23.72 -32.37
N GLY A 23 -2.76 22.46 -32.77
CA GLY A 23 -2.10 21.33 -32.12
C GLY A 23 -0.65 21.11 -32.51
N TYR A 24 0.12 20.63 -31.54
CA TYR A 24 1.18 19.66 -31.74
C TYR A 24 1.12 18.69 -30.57
N ALA A 25 0.40 17.59 -30.74
CA ALA A 25 0.50 16.45 -29.84
C ALA A 25 1.85 15.79 -30.11
N GLU A 26 2.88 16.28 -29.44
CA GLU A 26 4.15 15.61 -29.36
C GLU A 26 3.91 14.27 -28.66
N ASN A 27 4.11 13.20 -29.43
CA ASN A 27 4.32 11.81 -29.03
C ASN A 27 3.78 11.46 -27.65
N GLY A 28 2.58 10.86 -27.61
CA GLY A 28 1.95 10.34 -26.40
C GLY A 28 2.94 9.56 -25.55
N ASP A 29 3.38 10.20 -24.47
CA ASP A 29 3.98 9.53 -23.35
C ASP A 29 2.87 8.65 -22.77
N PHE A 30 3.18 7.37 -22.61
CA PHE A 30 2.26 6.32 -22.17
C PHE A 30 1.93 6.46 -20.67
N ASP A 31 1.74 7.68 -20.18
CA ASP A 31 1.52 8.00 -18.77
C ASP A 31 0.03 8.23 -18.42
N ASP A 32 -0.88 8.00 -19.37
CA ASP A 32 -2.34 8.01 -19.17
C ASP A 32 -2.92 6.62 -18.80
N ALA A 33 -2.10 5.71 -18.29
CA ALA A 33 -2.62 4.59 -17.52
C ALA A 33 -2.74 5.06 -16.06
N GLU A 34 -3.98 5.26 -15.59
CA GLU A 34 -4.30 5.38 -14.16
C GLU A 34 -3.33 4.49 -13.38
N MET A 35 -2.43 5.09 -12.58
CA MET A 35 -1.44 4.34 -11.83
C MET A 35 -2.21 3.44 -10.88
N ASP A 36 -2.44 2.18 -11.29
CA ASP A 36 -3.18 1.18 -10.52
C ASP A 36 -2.74 1.31 -9.06
N ASP A 37 -3.71 1.47 -8.17
CA ASP A 37 -3.45 1.78 -6.77
C ASP A 37 -2.90 0.53 -6.07
N TYR A 38 -1.62 0.23 -6.30
CA TYR A 38 -0.89 -0.90 -5.73
C TYR A 38 -0.56 -0.68 -4.25
N SER A 39 -1.49 -0.09 -3.51
CA SER A 39 -1.34 0.12 -2.09
C SER A 39 -1.25 -1.23 -1.37
N PHE A 40 -0.43 -1.27 -0.34
CA PHE A 40 -0.20 -2.50 0.41
C PHE A 40 0.06 -2.21 1.90
N SER A 41 -0.26 -3.23 2.68
CA SER A 41 -0.04 -3.27 4.12
C SER A 41 0.78 -4.49 4.49
N CYS A 42 1.51 -4.37 5.59
CA CYS A 42 2.36 -5.43 6.12
C CYS A 42 2.15 -5.56 7.62
N TYR A 43 2.24 -6.78 8.13
CA TYR A 43 2.31 -7.08 9.55
C TYR A 43 3.53 -7.95 9.90
N SER A 44 4.22 -7.64 11.00
CA SER A 44 5.39 -8.38 11.47
C SER A 44 5.05 -9.23 12.68
N GLN A 45 5.64 -10.41 12.77
CA GLN A 45 5.62 -11.28 13.92
C GLN A 45 7.07 -11.59 14.29
N LEU A 46 7.49 -11.20 15.49
CA LEU A 46 8.87 -11.41 15.94
C LEU A 46 9.00 -12.78 16.59
N GLU A 47 10.16 -13.43 16.42
CA GLU A 47 10.53 -14.66 17.14
C GLU A 47 9.52 -15.81 16.95
N VAL A 48 8.96 -15.93 15.74
CA VAL A 48 7.98 -16.98 15.40
C VAL A 48 8.59 -18.38 15.37
N ASP A 49 9.91 -18.47 15.26
CA ASP A 49 10.67 -19.71 15.23
C ASP A 49 12.10 -19.45 15.71
N GLY A 50 12.30 -19.56 17.03
CA GLY A 50 13.52 -19.11 17.68
C GLY A 50 13.75 -17.62 17.44
N SER A 51 14.93 -17.24 16.96
CA SER A 51 15.28 -15.85 16.64
C SER A 51 14.81 -15.37 15.26
N GLN A 52 14.02 -16.17 14.54
CA GLN A 52 13.50 -15.76 13.23
C GLN A 52 12.24 -14.92 13.38
N HIS A 53 12.19 -13.85 12.59
CA HIS A 53 11.03 -12.97 12.49
C HIS A 53 10.32 -13.24 11.15
N LEU A 54 9.00 -13.06 11.13
CA LEU A 54 8.15 -13.21 9.96
C LEU A 54 7.54 -11.86 9.62
N LEU A 55 7.63 -11.47 8.35
CA LEU A 55 6.93 -10.30 7.81
C LEU A 55 6.01 -10.78 6.71
N THR A 56 4.74 -10.40 6.81
CA THR A 56 3.70 -10.72 5.84
C THR A 56 3.16 -9.43 5.26
N CYS A 57 3.07 -9.34 3.95
CA CYS A 57 2.48 -8.23 3.22
C CYS A 57 1.37 -8.71 2.28
N ALA A 58 0.41 -7.86 1.99
CA ALA A 58 -0.63 -8.08 0.99
C ALA A 58 -1.01 -6.73 0.37
N PHE A 59 -1.50 -6.77 -0.87
CA PHE A 59 -2.18 -5.62 -1.46
C PHE A 59 -3.45 -5.31 -0.65
N ASP A 60 -3.77 -4.04 -0.49
CA ASP A 60 -4.97 -3.63 0.24
C ASP A 60 -6.23 -3.91 -0.60
N ASP A 61 -6.13 -3.79 -1.92
CA ASP A 61 -7.15 -4.22 -2.87
C ASP A 61 -6.98 -5.72 -3.23
N PRO A 62 -7.96 -6.58 -2.90
CA PRO A 62 -7.90 -8.01 -3.18
C PRO A 62 -8.03 -8.36 -4.67
N ASP A 63 -8.53 -7.46 -5.51
CA ASP A 63 -8.76 -7.69 -6.94
C ASP A 63 -7.52 -7.39 -7.80
N VAL A 64 -6.44 -6.89 -7.18
CA VAL A 64 -5.15 -6.64 -7.84
C VAL A 64 -4.58 -7.92 -8.45
N ASN A 65 -4.30 -7.88 -9.76
CA ASN A 65 -3.64 -8.97 -10.46
C ASN A 65 -2.13 -9.03 -10.11
N SER A 66 -1.86 -9.71 -9.01
CA SER A 66 -0.51 -9.84 -8.45
C SER A 66 0.37 -10.91 -9.11
N THR A 67 -0.08 -11.57 -10.19
CA THR A 67 0.58 -12.79 -10.73
C THR A 67 2.06 -12.60 -11.01
N ASN A 68 2.43 -11.44 -11.58
CA ASN A 68 3.81 -11.12 -11.97
C ASN A 68 4.49 -10.13 -11.02
N MET A 69 3.91 -9.92 -9.83
CA MET A 69 4.40 -8.96 -8.86
C MET A 69 5.20 -9.64 -7.76
N GLU A 70 6.34 -9.04 -7.43
CA GLU A 70 7.25 -9.47 -6.40
C GLU A 70 7.37 -8.41 -5.32
N PHE A 71 7.61 -8.84 -4.08
CA PHE A 71 7.92 -7.94 -2.97
C PHE A 71 9.39 -8.09 -2.61
N GLU A 72 10.07 -6.98 -2.36
CA GLU A 72 11.45 -6.93 -1.88
C GLU A 72 11.55 -5.95 -0.71
N ILE A 73 12.27 -6.33 0.34
CA ILE A 73 12.66 -5.46 1.44
C ILE A 73 14.14 -5.14 1.34
N CYS A 74 14.49 -3.87 1.47
CA CYS A 74 15.86 -3.39 1.51
C CYS A 74 16.09 -2.47 2.70
N GLY A 75 17.31 -2.47 3.23
CA GLY A 75 17.68 -1.65 4.38
C GLY A 75 17.15 -2.19 5.71
N ALA A 76 17.80 -1.80 6.80
CA ALA A 76 17.60 -2.39 8.13
C ALA A 76 17.70 -3.93 8.11
N LEU A 77 18.68 -4.45 7.37
CA LEU A 77 19.00 -5.88 7.26
C LEU A 77 20.45 -6.14 7.69
N LEU A 78 20.69 -7.29 8.32
CA LEU A 78 22.02 -7.80 8.66
C LEU A 78 22.62 -8.53 7.46
N GLU A 79 23.89 -8.22 7.14
CA GLU A 79 24.74 -8.93 6.15
C GLU A 79 24.31 -8.82 4.68
N VAL A 80 23.08 -8.38 4.38
CA VAL A 80 22.53 -8.30 3.02
C VAL A 80 21.82 -6.97 2.82
N GLU A 81 21.84 -6.48 1.58
CA GLU A 81 21.20 -5.20 1.24
C GLU A 81 19.68 -5.33 1.06
N CYS A 82 19.25 -6.40 0.39
CA CYS A 82 17.86 -6.66 0.03
C CYS A 82 17.51 -8.15 0.13
N LEU A 83 16.23 -8.45 0.38
CA LEU A 83 15.66 -9.80 0.36
C LEU A 83 14.28 -9.80 -0.31
N SER A 84 14.02 -10.83 -1.11
CA SER A 84 12.71 -11.04 -1.76
C SER A 84 11.77 -11.85 -0.88
N PHE A 85 10.47 -11.60 -1.02
CA PHE A 85 9.40 -12.33 -0.34
C PHE A 85 8.97 -13.53 -1.18
N ASN A 86 8.49 -14.57 -0.49
CA ASN A 86 7.83 -15.70 -1.12
C ASN A 86 6.33 -15.43 -1.25
N LYS A 87 5.77 -15.62 -2.44
CA LYS A 87 4.33 -15.50 -2.66
C LYS A 87 3.61 -16.79 -2.24
N LEU A 88 2.57 -16.67 -1.41
CA LEU A 88 1.72 -17.77 -0.97
C LEU A 88 0.27 -17.30 -0.87
N GLN A 89 -0.62 -17.88 -1.68
CA GLN A 89 -2.08 -17.64 -1.62
C GLN A 89 -2.46 -16.14 -1.59
N GLY A 90 -1.85 -15.32 -2.44
CA GLY A 90 -2.13 -13.87 -2.52
C GLY A 90 -1.41 -13.01 -1.47
N MET A 91 -0.70 -13.63 -0.52
CA MET A 91 0.17 -12.93 0.44
C MET A 91 1.64 -13.08 0.06
N TYR A 92 2.46 -12.16 0.55
CA TYR A 92 3.90 -12.16 0.41
C TYR A 92 4.53 -12.33 1.78
N LEU A 93 5.33 -13.38 1.97
CA LEU A 93 5.92 -13.73 3.26
C LEU A 93 7.43 -13.85 3.18
N ILE A 94 8.10 -13.36 4.22
CA ILE A 94 9.53 -13.57 4.42
C ILE A 94 9.77 -13.93 5.89
N LYS A 95 10.53 -15.00 6.11
CA LYS A 95 10.94 -15.46 7.43
C LYS A 95 12.45 -15.42 7.50
N THR A 96 13.01 -14.63 8.40
CA THR A 96 14.45 -14.42 8.50
C THR A 96 14.87 -13.92 9.87
N LYS A 97 16.11 -14.24 10.26
CA LYS A 97 16.80 -13.68 11.44
C LYS A 97 17.57 -12.39 11.13
N LYS A 98 17.55 -11.94 9.88
CA LYS A 98 18.37 -10.82 9.38
C LYS A 98 17.74 -9.45 9.58
N PHE A 99 16.52 -9.35 10.11
CA PHE A 99 15.92 -8.03 10.33
C PHE A 99 16.62 -7.28 11.47
N LEU A 100 16.99 -6.04 11.19
CA LEU A 100 17.31 -5.09 12.24
C LEU A 100 15.99 -4.53 12.78
N LEU A 101 15.74 -4.74 14.07
CA LEU A 101 14.59 -4.17 14.78
C LEU A 101 14.68 -2.64 14.89
N ILE A 102 15.87 -2.07 14.69
CA ILE A 102 16.10 -0.63 14.74
C ILE A 102 16.64 -0.20 13.37
N GLY A 103 15.89 0.66 12.70
CA GLY A 103 16.23 1.21 11.39
C GLY A 103 15.01 1.39 10.50
N ASP A 104 15.19 2.12 9.41
CA ASP A 104 14.19 2.26 8.37
C ASP A 104 14.44 1.21 7.30
N SER A 105 13.45 0.35 7.06
CA SER A 105 13.42 -0.53 5.89
C SER A 105 12.56 0.08 4.80
N LYS A 106 12.82 -0.29 3.56
CA LYS A 106 12.02 0.09 2.39
C LYS A 106 11.52 -1.19 1.76
N ILE A 107 10.20 -1.33 1.63
CA ILE A 107 9.59 -2.41 0.86
C ILE A 107 9.13 -1.86 -0.46
N CYS A 108 9.44 -2.57 -1.54
CA CYS A 108 9.03 -2.24 -2.88
C CYS A 108 8.28 -3.40 -3.52
N VAL A 109 7.25 -3.05 -4.27
CA VAL A 109 6.59 -3.95 -5.23
C VAL A 109 7.32 -3.83 -6.56
N LYS A 110 7.75 -4.95 -7.12
CA LYS A 110 8.43 -5.04 -8.40
C LYS A 110 7.56 -5.75 -9.42
N LEU A 111 7.51 -5.20 -10.63
CA LEU A 111 6.99 -5.85 -11.82
C LEU A 111 8.18 -6.10 -12.76
N GLY A 112 8.70 -7.32 -12.73
CA GLY A 112 9.98 -7.65 -13.36
C GLY A 112 11.15 -6.85 -12.74
N ARG A 113 11.80 -5.98 -13.53
CA ARG A 113 12.95 -5.17 -13.07
C ARG A 113 12.59 -3.78 -12.56
N LYS A 114 11.34 -3.35 -12.73
CA LYS A 114 10.89 -2.00 -12.34
C LYS A 114 10.18 -2.05 -11.00
N SER A 115 10.54 -1.15 -10.10
CA SER A 115 9.78 -0.92 -8.87
C SER A 115 8.58 -0.03 -9.20
N VAL A 116 7.39 -0.51 -8.86
CA VAL A 116 6.13 0.18 -9.16
C VAL A 116 5.73 1.07 -7.99
N THR A 117 5.80 0.54 -6.77
CA THR A 117 5.53 1.31 -5.54
C THR A 117 6.51 0.91 -4.45
N CYS A 118 6.84 1.85 -3.56
CA CYS A 118 7.70 1.59 -2.43
C CYS A 118 7.24 2.34 -1.19
N LYS A 119 7.31 1.67 -0.04
CA LYS A 119 6.95 2.21 1.27
C LYS A 119 8.10 2.06 2.24
N LYS A 120 8.50 3.16 2.88
CA LYS A 120 9.38 3.11 4.05
C LYS A 120 8.57 2.60 5.24
N MET A 121 9.13 1.67 5.99
CA MET A 121 8.50 1.14 7.18
C MET A 121 9.53 0.84 8.25
N ASN A 122 9.07 0.80 9.49
CA ASN A 122 9.89 0.46 10.62
C ASN A 122 9.34 -0.83 11.22
N ILE A 123 10.13 -1.91 11.17
CA ILE A 123 9.70 -3.28 11.48
C ILE A 123 9.16 -3.39 12.91
N VAL A 124 9.64 -2.58 13.88
CA VAL A 124 9.13 -2.66 15.27
C VAL A 124 7.78 -1.99 15.50
N LYS A 125 7.34 -1.09 14.61
CA LYS A 125 6.04 -0.41 14.75
C LYS A 125 4.87 -1.20 14.18
N ILE A 126 5.16 -2.32 13.53
CA ILE A 126 4.15 -3.08 12.83
C ILE A 126 3.44 -4.01 13.84
N GLY A 127 2.11 -3.89 13.91
CA GLY A 127 1.27 -4.29 15.06
C GLY A 127 1.62 -5.61 15.73
N LYS A 128 1.99 -5.54 17.01
CA LYS A 128 2.11 -6.71 17.89
C LYS A 128 0.77 -7.43 17.96
N LYS A 129 0.73 -8.71 17.55
CA LYS A 129 -0.36 -9.61 17.97
C LYS A 129 -0.10 -9.98 19.43
N LEU A 130 -0.99 -9.54 20.32
CA LEU A 130 -0.95 -9.87 21.74
C LEU A 130 -1.23 -11.38 21.88
N TYR A 131 -0.21 -12.20 22.10
CA TYR A 131 -0.41 -13.58 22.54
C TYR A 131 -0.79 -13.54 24.01
N ILE A 132 -2.08 -13.69 24.29
CA ILE A 132 -2.56 -13.98 25.64
C ILE A 132 -2.18 -15.45 25.91
N GLU A 133 -1.10 -15.66 26.67
CA GLU A 133 -0.76 -16.97 27.21
C GLU A 133 -1.89 -17.45 28.13
N VAL A 134 -2.72 -18.37 27.65
CA VAL A 134 -3.56 -19.22 28.49
C VAL A 134 -3.27 -20.67 28.13
N LEU A 135 -2.47 -21.32 28.98
CA LEU A 135 -2.32 -22.79 29.06
C LEU A 135 -3.69 -23.46 29.36
N PRO A 136 -3.84 -24.79 29.25
CA PRO A 136 -3.92 -25.60 28.04
C PRO A 136 -5.21 -26.44 28.06
N PHE A 137 -6.31 -26.07 27.39
CA PHE A 137 -7.56 -26.86 27.54
C PHE A 137 -8.48 -27.07 26.34
N PHE A 138 -8.35 -26.35 25.22
CA PHE A 138 -9.31 -26.54 24.12
C PHE A 138 -8.75 -27.34 22.95
N ARG A 139 -8.51 -28.61 23.27
CA ARG A 139 -8.76 -29.72 22.34
C ARG A 139 -10.25 -29.65 21.97
N TYR A 140 -10.56 -29.54 20.69
CA TYR A 140 -11.88 -29.51 20.04
C TYR A 140 -12.51 -28.14 19.69
N ARG A 141 -12.93 -28.08 18.41
CA ARG A 141 -13.80 -27.14 17.69
C ARG A 141 -13.13 -25.87 17.16
N LYS A 142 -12.75 -25.88 15.88
CA LYS A 142 -13.59 -25.47 14.73
C LYS A 142 -14.05 -24.01 14.81
N THR A 143 -13.51 -23.22 13.90
CA THR A 143 -14.29 -22.26 13.10
C THR A 143 -14.84 -21.03 13.83
N LEU A 144 -14.03 -20.36 14.65
CA LEU A 144 -14.33 -19.00 15.08
C LEU A 144 -13.02 -18.18 15.05
N CYS A 145 -12.50 -17.92 13.84
CA CYS A 145 -11.74 -16.70 13.63
C CYS A 145 -12.74 -15.55 13.79
N LEU A 146 -13.04 -15.20 15.05
CA LEU A 146 -13.87 -14.06 15.40
C LEU A 146 -13.28 -12.85 14.69
N ASN A 147 -14.04 -12.39 13.71
CA ASN A 147 -14.39 -10.99 13.52
C ASN A 147 -13.19 -10.05 13.61
N PHE A 148 -12.62 -9.77 12.44
CA PHE A 148 -12.37 -8.40 11.97
C PHE A 148 -12.72 -7.36 13.05
N LEU A 149 -11.72 -7.01 13.84
CA LEU A 149 -11.79 -5.98 14.86
C LEU A 149 -11.91 -4.64 14.13
N TYR A 150 -13.15 -4.12 14.14
CA TYR A 150 -13.63 -2.75 13.92
C TYR A 150 -13.00 -1.90 12.81
#